data_AF-A0A7C6TDH2-F1
#
_entry.id   AF-A0A7C6TDH2-F1
#
_cell.length_a   1.000
_cell.length_b   1.000
_cell.length_c   1.000
_cell.angle_alpha   90.00
_cell.angle_beta   90.00
_cell.angle_gamma   90.00
#
_symmetry.space_group_name_H-M   'P 1'
#
loop_
_entity.id
_entity.type
_entity.pdbx_description
1 polymer ?
#
loop_
_entity_poly.entity_id
_entity_poly.type
_entity_poly.pdbx_seq_one_letter_code
_entity_poly.pdbx_strand_id
1 'polypeptide(L)'
;MPPRTLPLRASTWACAGVAGVVLAGVALVWFLANPTTAQRWAWSIVEGPAPADAPAAATPAATASRASGAAPTALPSTVPPTRMDVTAPTPTRTATEALVTEAAVSPIARALASPTAIAPPTAMPTPSFTATATSSPSATPTATATPTMTPTMTPSMTATMTPTSSPVPVTAETLRRLEEAVVDALGASNRPDVGRVRVVQARGRPEGLQLFVDWAINRGNTPWLTRTGAQIDVLRILRAIQGAGMVGDELAVQGSYAVLDEDGTSQETIVVVARYAREAVMETNWDRVSYDGVASRAEQFWLHEALGR
;
A
#
# COMPACT_ATOMS: atom_id res chain seq x y z
N MET A 1 30.03 10.26 62.42
CA MET A 1 28.63 10.00 62.05
C MET A 1 28.32 10.81 60.80
N PRO A 2 28.15 10.19 59.63
CA PRO A 2 27.73 10.91 58.43
C PRO A 2 26.20 11.10 58.41
N PRO A 3 25.69 12.17 57.79
CA PRO A 3 24.26 12.46 57.72
C PRO A 3 23.54 11.53 56.73
N ARG A 4 22.37 11.03 57.13
CA ARG A 4 21.46 10.25 56.27
C ARG A 4 20.83 11.18 55.23
N THR A 5 21.12 10.96 53.96
CA THR A 5 20.40 11.53 52.82
C THR A 5 19.13 10.73 52.55
N LEU A 6 17.97 11.39 52.64
CA LEU A 6 16.67 10.85 52.23
C LEU A 6 16.54 10.91 50.69
N PRO A 7 15.98 9.88 50.02
CA PRO A 7 15.72 9.95 48.59
C PRO A 7 14.43 10.75 48.32
N LEU A 8 14.56 11.85 47.58
CA LEU A 8 13.42 12.52 46.92
C LEU A 8 12.88 11.59 45.83
N ARG A 9 11.65 11.12 45.98
CA ARG A 9 10.85 10.57 44.86
C ARG A 9 10.24 11.74 44.10
N ALA A 10 10.77 12.03 42.92
CA ALA A 10 10.15 12.94 41.95
C ALA A 10 8.94 12.26 41.29
N SER A 11 7.82 12.97 41.30
CA SER A 11 6.54 12.61 40.68
C SER A 11 6.62 12.77 39.15
N THR A 12 6.48 11.67 38.41
CA THR A 12 6.46 11.59 36.94
C THR A 12 5.04 11.48 36.36
N TRP A 13 4.08 12.24 36.88
CA TRP A 13 2.70 12.22 36.38
C TRP A 13 2.23 13.63 36.01
N ALA A 14 2.77 14.22 34.94
CA ALA A 14 2.23 15.49 34.41
C ALA A 14 2.48 15.77 32.90
N CYS A 15 3.21 14.92 32.15
CA CYS A 15 3.54 15.22 30.74
C CYS A 15 2.65 14.53 29.70
N ALA A 16 1.76 13.61 30.08
CA ALA A 16 0.92 12.88 29.12
C ALA A 16 -0.27 13.69 28.57
N GLY A 17 -0.71 14.75 29.28
CA GLY A 17 -1.90 15.52 28.88
C GLY A 17 -1.68 16.49 27.72
N VAL A 18 -0.49 17.09 27.61
CA VAL A 18 -0.24 18.16 26.63
C VAL A 18 0.01 17.61 25.22
N ALA A 19 0.64 16.44 25.10
CA ALA A 19 0.88 15.79 23.81
C ALA A 19 -0.43 15.36 23.10
N GLY A 20 -1.43 14.93 23.87
CA GLY A 20 -2.74 14.54 23.32
C GLY A 20 -3.52 15.72 22.73
N VAL A 21 -3.46 16.90 23.36
CA VAL A 21 -4.17 18.11 22.89
C VAL A 21 -3.51 18.67 21.62
N VAL A 22 -2.19 18.61 21.51
CA VAL A 22 -1.47 19.08 20.31
C VAL A 22 -1.75 18.17 19.10
N LEU A 23 -1.78 16.84 19.30
CA LEU A 23 -2.11 15.90 18.22
C LEU A 23 -3.57 16.01 17.76
N ALA A 24 -4.50 16.20 18.69
CA ALA A 24 -5.90 16.45 18.35
C ALA A 24 -6.09 17.77 17.58
N GLY A 25 -5.35 18.82 17.96
CA GLY A 25 -5.37 20.11 17.27
C GLY A 25 -4.82 20.02 15.83
N VAL A 26 -3.70 19.33 15.63
CA VAL A 26 -3.12 19.14 14.29
C VAL A 26 -4.03 18.30 13.39
N ALA A 27 -4.66 17.26 13.92
CA ALA A 27 -5.63 16.45 13.19
C ALA A 27 -6.87 17.28 12.79
N LEU A 28 -7.37 18.14 13.69
CA LEU A 28 -8.52 19.01 13.42
C LEU A 28 -8.21 20.06 12.35
N VAL A 29 -7.05 20.71 12.41
CA VAL A 29 -6.62 21.70 11.42
C VAL A 29 -6.41 21.05 10.05
N TRP A 30 -5.85 19.85 10.01
CA TRP A 30 -5.72 19.08 8.77
C TRP A 30 -7.07 18.67 8.18
N PHE A 31 -8.05 18.29 9.03
CA PHE A 31 -9.41 17.96 8.62
C PHE A 31 -10.18 19.16 8.06
N LEU A 32 -9.99 20.34 8.65
CA LEU A 32 -10.60 21.60 8.19
C LEU A 32 -10.00 22.09 6.87
N ALA A 33 -8.70 21.85 6.64
CA ALA A 33 -8.02 22.23 5.41
C ALA A 33 -8.32 21.31 4.20
N ASN A 34 -8.83 20.09 4.44
CA ASN A 34 -9.08 19.09 3.39
C ASN A 34 -10.50 18.47 3.48
N PRO A 35 -11.56 19.26 3.20
CA PRO A 35 -12.94 18.85 3.42
C PRO A 35 -13.39 17.65 2.57
N THR A 36 -12.81 17.45 1.38
CA THR A 36 -13.11 16.32 0.49
C THR A 36 -12.49 15.00 0.97
N THR A 37 -11.31 15.05 1.58
CA THR A 37 -10.63 13.89 2.19
C THR A 37 -11.29 13.50 3.52
N ALA A 38 -11.72 14.50 4.29
CA ALA A 38 -12.51 14.37 5.50
C ALA A 38 -13.87 13.68 5.27
N GLN A 39 -14.61 14.07 4.23
CA GLN A 39 -15.91 13.47 3.91
C GLN A 39 -15.81 12.00 3.48
N ARG A 40 -14.72 11.61 2.80
CA ARG A 40 -14.49 10.21 2.41
C ARG A 40 -14.06 9.32 3.59
N TRP A 41 -13.34 9.87 4.58
CA TRP A 41 -13.07 9.16 5.84
C TRP A 41 -14.31 9.07 6.74
N ALA A 42 -15.13 10.11 6.80
CA ALA A 42 -16.34 10.13 7.61
C ALA A 42 -17.38 9.07 7.16
N TRP A 43 -17.49 8.79 5.85
CA TRP A 43 -18.33 7.70 5.36
C TRP A 43 -17.85 6.31 5.81
N SER A 44 -16.55 6.08 5.95
CA SER A 44 -16.01 4.79 6.45
C SER A 44 -16.25 4.54 7.94
N ILE A 45 -16.63 5.55 8.72
CA ILE A 45 -16.91 5.44 10.16
C ILE A 45 -18.42 5.31 10.45
N VAL A 46 -19.27 5.80 9.55
CA VAL A 46 -20.74 5.79 9.72
C VAL A 46 -21.38 4.46 9.30
N GLU A 47 -20.76 3.66 8.44
CA GLU A 47 -21.21 2.30 8.10
C GLU A 47 -20.67 1.24 9.07
N GLY A 48 -20.77 1.51 10.37
CA GLY A 48 -20.65 0.45 11.38
C GLY A 48 -21.73 -0.62 11.16
N PRO A 49 -21.47 -1.89 11.49
CA PRO A 49 -22.47 -2.96 11.35
C PRO A 49 -23.74 -2.58 12.10
N ALA A 50 -24.89 -2.79 11.47
CA ALA A 50 -26.20 -2.65 12.09
C ALA A 50 -26.19 -3.34 13.47
N PRO A 51 -26.81 -2.75 14.51
CA PRO A 51 -26.81 -3.35 15.85
C PRO A 51 -27.37 -4.76 15.75
N ALA A 52 -26.52 -5.75 16.03
CA ALA A 52 -26.94 -7.12 16.18
C ALA A 52 -28.00 -7.17 17.28
N ASP A 53 -29.15 -7.77 16.96
CA ASP A 53 -30.23 -8.02 17.91
C ASP A 53 -29.67 -8.63 19.20
N ALA A 54 -29.99 -7.99 20.31
CA ALA A 54 -29.56 -8.39 21.63
C ALA A 54 -30.02 -9.83 21.93
N PRO A 55 -29.12 -10.76 22.32
CA PRO A 55 -29.55 -12.06 22.79
C PRO A 55 -30.24 -11.92 24.15
N ALA A 56 -31.38 -12.59 24.26
CA ALA A 56 -32.19 -12.68 25.46
C ALA A 56 -31.36 -13.15 26.67
N ALA A 57 -31.61 -12.51 27.80
CA ALA A 57 -30.99 -12.80 29.09
C ALA A 57 -31.23 -14.25 29.53
N ALA A 58 -30.16 -14.98 29.80
CA ALA A 58 -30.17 -16.20 30.59
C ALA A 58 -29.39 -15.97 31.90
N THR A 59 -30.11 -16.06 33.01
CA THR A 59 -29.65 -15.98 34.40
C THR A 59 -28.76 -17.19 34.77
N PRO A 60 -27.97 -17.11 35.87
CA PRO A 60 -26.77 -17.91 36.08
C PRO A 60 -27.03 -19.19 36.89
N ALA A 61 -26.24 -20.23 36.62
CA ALA A 61 -26.03 -21.34 37.53
C ALA A 61 -24.56 -21.39 37.93
N ALA A 62 -24.30 -21.08 39.20
CA ALA A 62 -23.04 -21.30 39.87
C ALA A 62 -22.82 -22.80 40.13
N THR A 63 -21.58 -23.29 40.01
CA THR A 63 -21.00 -24.30 40.91
C THR A 63 -19.47 -24.26 40.79
N ALA A 64 -18.80 -24.24 41.93
CA ALA A 64 -17.36 -24.16 42.13
C ALA A 64 -16.68 -25.54 42.28
N SER A 65 -15.40 -25.63 41.92
CA SER A 65 -14.33 -26.43 42.57
C SER A 65 -13.10 -26.46 41.66
N ARG A 66 -11.96 -25.85 42.01
CA ARG A 66 -10.94 -26.20 43.03
C ARG A 66 -10.09 -27.43 42.65
N ALA A 67 -8.80 -27.18 42.43
CA ALA A 67 -7.58 -27.97 42.75
C ALA A 67 -6.55 -27.79 41.62
N SER A 68 -5.42 -27.11 41.83
CA SER A 68 -4.23 -27.54 42.60
C SER A 68 -3.36 -28.53 41.83
N GLY A 69 -2.16 -28.09 41.44
CA GLY A 69 -0.96 -28.94 41.50
C GLY A 69 -0.09 -29.01 40.24
N ALA A 70 1.20 -28.74 40.46
CA ALA A 70 2.37 -29.26 39.76
C ALA A 70 2.96 -28.47 38.57
N ALA A 71 3.93 -27.62 38.91
CA ALA A 71 5.24 -27.57 38.24
C ALA A 71 6.30 -28.04 39.28
N PRO A 72 7.57 -28.33 38.96
CA PRO A 72 8.26 -28.30 37.66
C PRO A 72 9.03 -29.62 37.35
N THR A 73 9.48 -29.83 36.11
CA THR A 73 10.53 -30.84 35.84
C THR A 73 11.50 -30.36 34.76
N ALA A 74 12.72 -30.12 35.25
CA ALA A 74 14.04 -30.32 34.68
C ALA A 74 14.36 -29.87 33.23
N LEU A 75 15.27 -28.89 33.17
CA LEU A 75 16.21 -28.63 32.08
C LEU A 75 17.09 -29.85 31.76
N PRO A 76 17.57 -29.96 30.52
CA PRO A 76 19.01 -30.26 30.39
C PRO A 76 19.78 -29.40 29.36
N SER A 77 21.01 -29.12 29.77
CA SER A 77 22.26 -29.02 29.00
C SER A 77 22.42 -27.99 27.89
N THR A 78 23.05 -26.89 28.29
CA THR A 78 23.94 -26.05 27.50
C THR A 78 25.04 -26.85 26.81
N VAL A 79 25.03 -26.85 25.47
CA VAL A 79 26.18 -27.18 24.63
C VAL A 79 26.97 -25.88 24.38
N PRO A 80 28.28 -25.81 24.66
CA PRO A 80 29.08 -24.64 24.33
C PRO A 80 29.38 -24.61 22.81
N PRO A 81 29.23 -23.45 22.13
CA PRO A 81 29.76 -23.32 20.78
C PRO A 81 31.28 -23.17 20.81
N THR A 82 31.94 -24.02 20.03
CA THR A 82 33.35 -23.92 19.65
C THR A 82 33.62 -22.55 19.04
N ARG A 83 34.46 -21.77 19.72
CA ARG A 83 35.05 -20.53 19.25
C ARG A 83 36.02 -20.84 18.10
N MET A 84 35.61 -20.58 16.87
CA MET A 84 36.56 -20.42 15.76
C MET A 84 36.97 -18.95 15.70
N ASP A 85 38.22 -18.67 16.11
CA ASP A 85 38.87 -17.39 15.85
C ASP A 85 39.03 -17.22 14.32
N VAL A 86 38.17 -16.40 13.72
CA VAL A 86 38.35 -15.89 12.37
C VAL A 86 39.06 -14.55 12.49
N THR A 87 40.35 -14.55 12.19
CA THR A 87 41.19 -13.37 12.04
C THR A 87 40.61 -12.48 10.95
N ALA A 88 40.08 -11.32 11.33
CA ALA A 88 39.61 -10.31 10.38
C ALA A 88 40.82 -9.65 9.67
N PRO A 89 40.82 -9.53 8.33
CA PRO A 89 41.80 -8.70 7.65
C PRO A 89 41.45 -7.22 7.86
N THR A 90 42.41 -6.48 8.41
CA THR A 90 42.40 -5.01 8.49
C THR A 90 42.24 -4.39 7.10
N PRO A 91 41.20 -3.58 6.82
CA PRO A 91 41.20 -2.77 5.61
C PRO A 91 42.13 -1.56 5.82
N THR A 92 43.29 -1.61 5.19
CA THR A 92 44.19 -0.46 5.00
C THR A 92 43.45 0.60 4.19
N ARG A 93 43.00 1.67 4.87
CA ARG A 93 42.40 2.84 4.23
C ARG A 93 43.52 3.76 3.77
N THR A 94 43.95 3.60 2.51
CA THR A 94 44.80 4.58 1.82
C THR A 94 43.97 5.83 1.55
N ALA A 95 44.17 6.86 2.36
CA ALA A 95 43.70 8.21 2.04
C ALA A 95 44.60 8.78 0.93
N THR A 96 44.07 8.87 -0.29
CA THR A 96 44.66 9.71 -1.34
C THR A 96 43.88 11.01 -1.38
N GLU A 97 44.41 11.97 -0.64
CA GLU A 97 44.05 13.38 -0.71
C GLU A 97 44.69 13.95 -1.98
N ALA A 98 43.90 14.01 -3.07
CA ALA A 98 44.29 14.72 -4.28
C ALA A 98 43.65 16.11 -4.26
N LEU A 99 44.43 17.05 -3.74
CA LEU A 99 44.31 18.48 -3.97
C LEU A 99 44.41 18.73 -5.48
N VAL A 100 43.32 19.13 -6.14
CA VAL A 100 43.39 19.68 -7.51
C VAL A 100 42.70 21.04 -7.53
N THR A 101 43.60 22.01 -7.58
CA THR A 101 43.51 23.42 -7.89
C THR A 101 42.84 23.68 -9.25
N GLU A 102 41.86 24.60 -9.24
CA GLU A 102 41.77 25.78 -10.12
C GLU A 102 42.26 25.67 -11.58
N ALA A 103 41.37 25.87 -12.55
CA ALA A 103 41.61 26.80 -13.67
C ALA A 103 40.41 26.94 -14.62
N ALA A 104 40.19 28.20 -15.02
CA ALA A 104 39.82 28.65 -16.37
C ALA A 104 38.40 28.40 -16.89
N VAL A 105 37.56 29.41 -16.66
CA VAL A 105 36.77 30.14 -17.66
C VAL A 105 37.04 29.73 -19.12
N SER A 106 35.99 29.29 -19.83
CA SER A 106 35.92 29.41 -21.29
C SER A 106 34.47 29.66 -21.76
N PRO A 107 34.20 30.80 -22.43
CA PRO A 107 32.88 31.13 -22.95
C PRO A 107 32.69 30.54 -24.36
N ILE A 108 31.86 29.51 -24.49
CA ILE A 108 31.52 28.97 -25.82
C ILE A 108 30.27 29.69 -26.36
N ALA A 109 30.56 30.52 -27.34
CA ALA A 109 29.75 31.08 -28.42
C ALA A 109 28.29 30.60 -28.53
N ARG A 110 27.39 31.58 -28.39
CA ARG A 110 25.97 31.53 -28.73
C ARG A 110 25.82 31.46 -30.26
N ALA A 111 25.64 30.26 -30.80
CA ALA A 111 25.24 30.08 -32.19
C ALA A 111 23.76 30.45 -32.36
N LEU A 112 23.50 31.61 -32.98
CA LEU A 112 22.18 32.00 -33.48
C LEU A 112 21.85 31.12 -34.69
N ALA A 113 21.16 30.00 -34.47
CA ALA A 113 20.57 29.24 -35.56
C ALA A 113 19.37 30.02 -36.12
N SER A 114 19.45 30.32 -37.41
CA SER A 114 18.41 30.99 -38.20
C SER A 114 17.12 30.17 -38.17
N PRO A 115 15.95 30.77 -37.91
CA PRO A 115 14.68 30.05 -37.92
C PRO A 115 14.37 29.57 -39.34
N THR A 116 14.35 28.26 -39.54
CA THR A 116 13.86 27.64 -40.77
C THR A 116 12.35 27.81 -40.83
N ALA A 117 11.87 28.48 -41.88
CA ALA A 117 10.45 28.65 -42.15
C ALA A 117 9.76 27.29 -42.28
N ILE A 118 8.81 27.02 -41.40
CA ILE A 118 7.96 25.83 -41.43
C ILE A 118 6.94 26.03 -42.55
N ALA A 119 6.92 25.10 -43.50
CA ALA A 119 5.94 25.08 -44.58
C ALA A 119 4.51 24.95 -44.01
N PRO A 120 3.51 25.60 -44.64
CA PRO A 120 2.13 25.55 -44.17
C PRO A 120 1.59 24.10 -44.18
N PRO A 121 0.76 23.72 -43.19
CA PRO A 121 0.18 22.39 -43.13
C PRO A 121 -0.68 22.13 -44.37
N THR A 122 -0.35 21.07 -45.10
CA THR A 122 -1.12 20.57 -46.23
C THR A 122 -2.51 20.17 -45.74
N ALA A 123 -3.56 20.66 -46.40
CA ALA A 123 -4.94 20.40 -46.04
C ALA A 123 -5.21 18.89 -45.95
N MET A 124 -5.62 18.45 -44.76
CA MET A 124 -6.00 17.06 -44.48
C MET A 124 -7.33 16.76 -45.20
N PRO A 125 -7.41 15.69 -46.01
CA PRO A 125 -8.65 15.35 -46.72
C PRO A 125 -9.74 14.99 -45.73
N THR A 126 -10.87 15.69 -45.82
CA THR A 126 -12.08 15.43 -45.03
C THR A 126 -12.63 14.04 -45.36
N PRO A 127 -12.74 13.10 -44.40
CA PRO A 127 -13.39 11.83 -44.66
C PRO A 127 -14.89 12.06 -44.89
N SER A 128 -15.37 11.68 -46.08
CA SER A 128 -16.78 11.67 -46.41
C SER A 128 -17.42 10.40 -45.86
N PHE A 129 -18.30 10.53 -44.87
CA PHE A 129 -19.08 9.41 -44.36
C PHE A 129 -20.25 9.15 -45.31
N THR A 130 -20.19 8.04 -46.05
CA THR A 130 -21.30 7.53 -46.85
C THR A 130 -22.28 6.81 -45.92
N ALA A 131 -23.47 7.39 -45.71
CA ALA A 131 -24.55 6.73 -44.98
C ALA A 131 -25.00 5.48 -45.75
N THR A 132 -24.77 4.31 -45.15
CA THR A 132 -25.24 3.02 -45.69
C THR A 132 -26.68 2.82 -45.21
N ALA A 133 -27.60 2.63 -46.15
CA ALA A 133 -29.01 2.40 -45.86
C ALA A 133 -29.23 1.04 -45.19
N THR A 134 -29.89 1.05 -44.04
CA THR A 134 -30.31 -0.17 -43.31
C THR A 134 -31.64 -0.66 -43.89
N SER A 135 -31.63 -1.77 -44.63
CA SER A 135 -32.84 -2.54 -44.99
C SER A 135 -33.31 -3.35 -43.77
N SER A 136 -34.55 -3.14 -43.28
CA SER A 136 -35.78 -3.93 -43.61
C SER A 136 -35.87 -5.27 -42.85
N PRO A 137 -37.05 -5.91 -42.70
CA PRO A 137 -37.69 -6.09 -41.41
C PRO A 137 -37.84 -7.55 -40.95
N SER A 138 -38.36 -7.71 -39.73
CA SER A 138 -39.30 -8.74 -39.27
C SER A 138 -38.90 -10.22 -39.35
N ALA A 139 -38.76 -10.83 -38.17
CA ALA A 139 -39.33 -12.14 -37.92
C ALA A 139 -39.98 -12.11 -36.52
N THR A 140 -41.31 -12.23 -36.50
CA THR A 140 -42.09 -12.46 -35.27
C THR A 140 -41.69 -13.81 -34.68
N PRO A 141 -41.17 -13.89 -33.44
CA PRO A 141 -40.82 -15.17 -32.85
C PRO A 141 -42.09 -15.98 -32.58
N THR A 142 -42.19 -17.17 -33.17
CA THR A 142 -43.20 -18.16 -32.85
C THR A 142 -42.97 -18.66 -31.42
N ALA A 143 -44.02 -18.63 -30.59
CA ALA A 143 -43.99 -19.14 -29.23
C ALA A 143 -43.64 -20.64 -29.25
N THR A 144 -42.40 -20.95 -28.89
CA THR A 144 -41.91 -22.31 -28.74
C THR A 144 -42.38 -22.81 -27.37
N ALA A 145 -43.02 -23.98 -27.35
CA ALA A 145 -43.53 -24.60 -26.13
C ALA A 145 -42.42 -24.73 -25.09
N THR A 146 -42.63 -24.09 -23.93
CA THR A 146 -41.73 -24.11 -22.80
C THR A 146 -41.59 -25.54 -22.29
N PRO A 147 -40.41 -26.18 -22.36
CA PRO A 147 -40.22 -27.48 -21.73
C PRO A 147 -40.43 -27.32 -20.22
N THR A 148 -41.37 -28.08 -19.67
CA THR A 148 -41.55 -28.18 -18.22
C THR A 148 -40.30 -28.84 -17.64
N MET A 149 -39.41 -28.04 -17.07
CA MET A 149 -38.19 -28.54 -16.42
C MET A 149 -38.60 -29.37 -15.21
N THR A 150 -38.36 -30.68 -15.28
CA THR A 150 -38.42 -31.56 -14.12
C THR A 150 -37.35 -31.08 -13.13
N PRO A 151 -37.70 -30.77 -11.86
CA PRO A 151 -36.72 -30.34 -10.88
C PRO A 151 -35.77 -31.51 -10.62
N THR A 152 -34.58 -31.42 -11.21
CA THR A 152 -33.48 -32.32 -10.88
C THR A 152 -33.03 -31.95 -9.49
N MET A 153 -33.12 -32.88 -8.53
CA MET A 153 -32.64 -32.66 -7.18
C MET A 153 -31.13 -32.40 -7.23
N THR A 154 -30.75 -31.13 -7.14
CA THR A 154 -29.36 -30.71 -7.07
C THR A 154 -28.73 -31.31 -5.82
N PRO A 155 -27.64 -32.10 -5.91
CA PRO A 155 -26.96 -32.59 -4.73
C PRO A 155 -26.51 -31.41 -3.89
N SER A 156 -27.00 -31.35 -2.65
CA SER A 156 -26.57 -30.36 -1.67
C SER A 156 -25.09 -30.62 -1.36
N MET A 157 -24.21 -29.80 -1.93
CA MET A 157 -22.80 -29.84 -1.62
C MET A 157 -22.63 -29.35 -0.18
N THR A 158 -22.38 -30.28 0.74
CA THR A 158 -21.94 -29.93 2.09
C THR A 158 -20.62 -29.19 1.95
N ALA A 159 -20.63 -27.89 2.24
CA ALA A 159 -19.43 -27.06 2.25
C ALA A 159 -18.45 -27.66 3.25
N THR A 160 -17.44 -28.34 2.74
CA THR A 160 -16.31 -28.78 3.56
C THR A 160 -15.58 -27.50 3.96
N MET A 161 -15.62 -27.15 5.24
CA MET A 161 -14.89 -26.00 5.76
C MET A 161 -13.39 -26.28 5.55
N THR A 162 -12.80 -25.65 4.54
CA THR A 162 -11.36 -25.70 4.32
C THR A 162 -10.69 -25.11 5.57
N PRO A 163 -9.70 -25.79 6.18
CA PRO A 163 -9.05 -25.29 7.38
C PRO A 163 -8.44 -23.91 7.10
N THR A 164 -8.87 -22.90 7.86
CA THR A 164 -8.30 -21.56 7.81
C THR A 164 -6.84 -21.63 8.25
N SER A 165 -5.91 -21.26 7.37
CA SER A 165 -4.49 -21.23 7.73
C SER A 165 -4.29 -20.26 8.89
N SER A 166 -3.72 -20.73 10.00
CA SER A 166 -3.37 -19.89 11.14
C SER A 166 -2.48 -18.73 10.67
N PRO A 167 -2.77 -17.47 11.06
CA PRO A 167 -2.02 -16.31 10.58
C PRO A 167 -0.56 -16.43 11.00
N VAL A 168 0.35 -16.25 10.05
CA VAL A 168 1.79 -16.21 10.34
C VAL A 168 2.06 -14.98 11.20
N PRO A 169 2.76 -15.11 12.34
CA PRO A 169 3.03 -13.97 13.20
C PRO A 169 3.90 -12.94 12.47
N VAL A 170 3.50 -11.67 12.54
CA VAL A 170 4.29 -10.56 12.03
C VAL A 170 5.45 -10.33 12.96
N THR A 171 6.66 -10.59 12.49
CA THR A 171 7.88 -10.22 13.23
C THR A 171 8.51 -8.99 12.60
N ALA A 172 9.31 -8.25 13.37
CA ALA A 172 10.10 -7.14 12.83
C ALA A 172 11.01 -7.58 11.67
N GLU A 173 11.52 -8.81 11.72
CA GLU A 173 12.37 -9.37 10.66
C GLU A 173 11.57 -9.65 9.37
N THR A 174 10.33 -10.10 9.49
CA THR A 174 9.47 -10.28 8.31
C THR A 174 9.13 -8.93 7.67
N LEU A 175 8.84 -7.91 8.46
CA LEU A 175 8.59 -6.55 7.94
C LEU A 175 9.83 -5.96 7.27
N ARG A 176 11.02 -6.13 7.88
CA ARG A 176 12.29 -5.66 7.31
C ARG A 176 12.57 -6.29 5.94
N ARG A 177 12.39 -7.60 5.82
CA ARG A 177 12.54 -8.32 4.53
C ARG A 177 11.54 -7.84 3.47
N LEU A 178 10.31 -7.55 3.89
CA LEU A 178 9.28 -7.06 2.98
C LEU A 178 9.55 -5.62 2.53
N GLU A 179 10.02 -4.76 3.44
CA GLU A 179 10.48 -3.41 3.10
C GLU A 179 11.64 -3.44 2.10
N GLU A 180 12.66 -4.26 2.35
CA GLU A 180 13.79 -4.44 1.44
C GLU A 180 13.34 -4.92 0.04
N ALA A 181 12.45 -5.92 -0.02
CA ALA A 181 11.89 -6.41 -1.28
C ALA A 181 11.11 -5.34 -2.05
N VAL A 182 10.32 -4.50 -1.34
CA VAL A 182 9.57 -3.40 -1.96
C VAL A 182 10.50 -2.29 -2.45
N VAL A 183 11.54 -1.95 -1.69
CA VAL A 183 12.56 -0.96 -2.08
C VAL A 183 13.33 -1.44 -3.31
N ASP A 184 13.78 -2.69 -3.32
CA ASP A 184 14.49 -3.29 -4.46
C ASP A 184 13.60 -3.29 -5.73
N ALA A 185 12.35 -3.72 -5.60
CA ALA A 185 11.41 -3.79 -6.72
C ALA A 185 11.07 -2.41 -7.32
N LEU A 186 10.97 -1.36 -6.50
CA LEU A 186 10.65 -0.01 -6.97
C LEU A 186 11.86 0.80 -7.42
N GLY A 187 13.07 0.42 -6.97
CA GLY A 187 14.32 1.08 -7.26
C GLY A 187 14.44 2.49 -6.67
N ALA A 188 15.39 3.26 -7.19
CA ALA A 188 15.57 4.65 -6.77
C ALA A 188 14.43 5.56 -7.27
N SER A 189 14.11 6.58 -6.48
CA SER A 189 13.22 7.66 -6.89
C SER A 189 13.92 8.53 -7.93
N ASN A 190 13.21 8.96 -8.97
CA ASN A 190 13.70 10.00 -9.89
C ASN A 190 13.37 11.41 -9.41
N ARG A 191 12.84 11.54 -8.19
CA ARG A 191 12.49 12.79 -7.55
C ARG A 191 13.54 13.10 -6.47
N PRO A 192 14.23 14.24 -6.54
CA PRO A 192 15.37 14.54 -5.66
C PRO A 192 14.97 14.74 -4.19
N ASP A 193 13.71 15.06 -3.96
CA ASP A 193 13.14 15.52 -2.70
C ASP A 193 12.35 14.45 -1.94
N VAL A 194 12.04 13.31 -2.59
CA VAL A 194 11.14 12.31 -2.01
C VAL A 194 11.69 10.89 -2.20
N GLY A 195 11.85 10.18 -1.09
CA GLY A 195 12.20 8.76 -1.07
C GLY A 195 11.14 7.92 -1.78
N ARG A 196 11.59 6.88 -2.50
CA ARG A 196 10.70 6.05 -3.33
C ARG A 196 9.66 5.33 -2.48
N VAL A 197 10.10 4.66 -1.43
CA VAL A 197 9.25 4.02 -0.42
C VAL A 197 9.29 4.89 0.82
N ARG A 198 8.12 5.23 1.35
CA ARG A 198 8.00 6.10 2.54
C ARG A 198 7.69 5.28 3.78
N VAL A 199 6.77 4.33 3.66
CA VAL A 199 6.30 3.52 4.78
C VAL A 199 5.98 2.12 4.30
N VAL A 200 6.44 1.12 5.06
CA VAL A 200 5.98 -0.26 5.00
C VAL A 200 5.69 -0.70 6.43
N GLN A 201 4.43 -0.98 6.76
CA GLN A 201 4.05 -1.34 8.12
C GLN A 201 2.83 -2.25 8.19
N ALA A 202 2.77 -3.09 9.21
CA ALA A 202 1.58 -3.85 9.55
C ALA A 202 0.73 -3.07 10.56
N ARG A 203 -0.58 -2.98 10.31
CA ARG A 203 -1.56 -2.34 11.19
C ARG A 203 -2.61 -3.38 11.60
N GLY A 204 -2.87 -3.48 12.89
CA GLY A 204 -4.01 -4.27 13.38
C GLY A 204 -5.32 -3.55 13.08
N ARG A 205 -6.31 -4.29 12.54
CA ARG A 205 -7.69 -3.84 12.36
C ARG A 205 -8.65 -4.84 13.00
N PRO A 206 -9.92 -4.46 13.24
CA PRO A 206 -10.92 -5.37 13.79
C PRO A 206 -11.10 -6.64 12.93
N GLU A 207 -10.92 -6.51 11.62
CA GLU A 207 -11.10 -7.57 10.63
C GLU A 207 -9.86 -8.45 10.42
N GLY A 208 -8.71 -8.06 10.97
CA GLY A 208 -7.44 -8.74 10.72
C GLY A 208 -6.25 -7.80 10.66
N LEU A 209 -5.14 -8.29 10.13
CA LEU A 209 -3.92 -7.50 9.97
C LEU A 209 -3.83 -6.92 8.56
N GLN A 210 -3.67 -5.60 8.44
CA GLN A 210 -3.45 -4.91 7.17
C GLN A 210 -1.97 -4.57 6.99
N LEU A 211 -1.38 -5.01 5.89
CA LEU A 211 -0.08 -4.52 5.43
C LEU A 211 -0.30 -3.23 4.64
N PHE A 212 0.32 -2.14 5.09
CA PHE A 212 0.21 -0.82 4.48
C PHE A 212 1.54 -0.40 3.85
N VAL A 213 1.50 -0.03 2.58
CA VAL A 213 2.65 0.46 1.80
C VAL A 213 2.34 1.84 1.24
N ASP A 214 3.17 2.83 1.56
CA ASP A 214 3.12 4.20 1.02
C ASP A 214 4.37 4.46 0.19
N TRP A 215 4.20 4.88 -1.07
CA TRP A 215 5.31 5.19 -1.98
C TRP A 215 5.08 6.50 -2.72
N ALA A 216 6.16 7.07 -3.23
CA ALA A 216 6.14 8.22 -4.11
C ALA A 216 6.22 7.77 -5.57
N ILE A 217 5.31 8.26 -6.41
CA ILE A 217 5.28 7.98 -7.84
C ILE A 217 6.36 8.81 -8.53
N ASN A 218 7.15 8.15 -9.38
CA ASN A 218 8.20 8.78 -10.19
C ASN A 218 7.57 9.73 -11.23
N ARG A 219 8.26 10.82 -11.54
CA ARG A 219 7.84 11.76 -12.59
C ARG A 219 7.94 11.11 -13.96
N GLY A 220 6.83 11.06 -14.69
CA GLY A 220 6.81 10.79 -16.12
C GLY A 220 6.91 12.08 -16.93
N ASN A 221 7.34 11.97 -18.19
CA ASN A 221 7.37 13.11 -19.12
C ASN A 221 5.97 13.51 -19.63
N THR A 222 4.97 12.65 -19.43
CA THR A 222 3.58 12.89 -19.77
C THR A 222 2.67 12.35 -18.67
N PRO A 223 1.44 12.89 -18.49
CA PRO A 223 0.47 12.36 -17.53
C PRO A 223 0.19 10.86 -17.72
N TRP A 224 0.05 10.43 -18.98
CA TRP A 224 -0.10 9.02 -19.34
C TRP A 224 1.06 8.14 -18.84
N LEU A 225 2.31 8.59 -18.99
CA LEU A 225 3.48 7.86 -18.51
C LEU A 225 3.54 7.81 -16.99
N THR A 226 3.16 8.88 -16.30
CA THR A 226 3.06 8.90 -14.83
C THR A 226 1.99 7.91 -14.35
N ARG A 227 0.80 7.91 -14.96
CA ARG A 227 -0.28 6.96 -14.67
C ARG A 227 0.16 5.51 -14.87
N THR A 228 0.73 5.22 -16.05
CA THR A 228 1.20 3.88 -16.39
C THR A 228 2.31 3.44 -15.45
N GLY A 229 3.26 4.34 -15.14
CA GLY A 229 4.31 4.10 -14.15
C GLY A 229 3.74 3.76 -12.78
N ALA A 230 2.72 4.47 -12.31
CA ALA A 230 2.08 4.19 -11.03
C ALA A 230 1.42 2.80 -10.98
N GLN A 231 0.77 2.36 -12.07
CA GLN A 231 0.21 1.01 -12.16
C GLN A 231 1.29 -0.07 -12.22
N ILE A 232 2.38 0.18 -12.94
CA ILE A 232 3.57 -0.69 -12.96
C ILE A 232 4.18 -0.80 -11.56
N ASP A 233 4.23 0.29 -10.81
CA ASP A 233 4.72 0.30 -9.43
C ASP A 233 3.84 -0.57 -8.53
N VAL A 234 2.51 -0.46 -8.62
CA VAL A 234 1.58 -1.35 -7.90
C VAL A 234 1.84 -2.82 -8.24
N LEU A 235 2.02 -3.14 -9.52
CA LEU A 235 2.33 -4.51 -9.96
C LEU A 235 3.66 -5.01 -9.38
N ARG A 236 4.69 -4.16 -9.34
CA ARG A 236 6.00 -4.49 -8.75
C ARG A 236 5.91 -4.73 -7.25
N ILE A 237 5.15 -3.90 -6.54
CA ILE A 237 4.88 -4.08 -5.10
C ILE A 237 4.18 -5.43 -4.86
N LEU A 238 3.15 -5.76 -5.66
CA LEU A 238 2.43 -7.03 -5.55
C LEU A 238 3.36 -8.24 -5.76
N ARG A 239 4.23 -8.19 -6.77
CA ARG A 239 5.23 -9.24 -7.01
C ARG A 239 6.24 -9.36 -5.88
N ALA A 240 6.74 -8.23 -5.37
CA ALA A 240 7.69 -8.21 -4.26
C ALA A 240 7.08 -8.83 -3.00
N ILE A 241 5.84 -8.47 -2.67
CA ILE A 241 5.12 -8.97 -1.51
C ILE A 241 4.79 -10.47 -1.66
N GLN A 242 4.37 -10.91 -2.86
CA GLN A 242 4.14 -12.32 -3.11
C GLN A 242 5.43 -13.14 -2.96
N GLY A 243 6.55 -12.65 -3.51
CA GLY A 243 7.86 -13.31 -3.41
C GLY A 243 8.43 -13.34 -1.98
N ALA A 244 8.20 -12.28 -1.20
CA ALA A 244 8.62 -12.20 0.21
C ALA A 244 7.69 -13.01 1.15
N GLY A 245 6.49 -13.33 0.70
CA GLY A 245 5.42 -13.91 1.50
C GLY A 245 4.61 -12.83 2.23
N MET A 246 3.39 -12.58 1.76
CA MET A 246 2.50 -11.58 2.36
C MET A 246 2.22 -11.89 3.83
N VAL A 247 2.20 -10.83 4.65
CA VAL A 247 1.79 -10.90 6.04
C VAL A 247 0.47 -10.14 6.20
N GLY A 248 -0.46 -10.76 6.91
CA GLY A 248 -1.80 -10.22 7.13
C GLY A 248 -2.83 -10.67 6.12
N ASP A 249 -4.02 -10.13 6.30
CA ASP A 249 -5.25 -10.52 5.60
C ASP A 249 -5.56 -9.57 4.44
N GLU A 250 -4.99 -8.35 4.48
CA GLU A 250 -5.18 -7.35 3.43
C GLU A 250 -3.91 -6.56 3.15
N LEU A 251 -3.68 -6.24 1.88
CA LEU A 251 -2.66 -5.30 1.42
C LEU A 251 -3.32 -3.99 1.01
N ALA A 252 -2.94 -2.88 1.63
CA ALA A 252 -3.27 -1.53 1.21
C ALA A 252 -2.03 -0.82 0.68
N VAL A 253 -2.15 -0.30 -0.54
CA VAL A 253 -1.09 0.38 -1.27
C VAL A 253 -1.56 1.80 -1.61
N GLN A 254 -0.79 2.80 -1.19
CA GLN A 254 -1.03 4.21 -1.46
C GLN A 254 0.16 4.86 -2.21
N GLY A 255 -0.13 5.50 -3.34
CA GLY A 255 0.86 6.25 -4.14
C GLY A 255 0.61 7.75 -4.05
N SER A 256 1.66 8.52 -3.73
CA SER A 256 1.65 9.99 -3.70
C SER A 256 2.37 10.60 -4.91
N TYR A 257 1.87 11.73 -5.39
CA TYR A 257 2.46 12.48 -6.49
C TYR A 257 2.27 13.99 -6.29
N ALA A 258 3.26 14.75 -6.76
CA ALA A 258 3.22 16.20 -6.81
C ALA A 258 2.19 16.70 -7.85
N VAL A 259 1.07 17.23 -7.38
CA VAL A 259 0.02 17.86 -8.20
C VAL A 259 0.13 19.38 -8.05
N LEU A 260 0.04 20.11 -9.16
CA LEU A 260 -0.03 21.57 -9.13
C LEU A 260 -1.44 21.99 -8.72
N ASP A 261 -1.57 22.86 -7.73
CA ASP A 261 -2.83 23.52 -7.40
C ASP A 261 -3.14 24.67 -8.38
N GLU A 262 -4.27 25.36 -8.15
CA GLU A 262 -4.73 26.48 -8.99
C GLU A 262 -3.70 27.63 -9.06
N ASP A 263 -2.87 27.77 -8.02
CA ASP A 263 -1.82 28.78 -7.91
C ASP A 263 -0.49 28.33 -8.54
N GLY A 264 -0.44 27.11 -9.09
CA GLY A 264 0.78 26.52 -9.65
C GLY A 264 1.79 26.06 -8.59
N THR A 265 1.36 25.90 -7.35
CA THR A 265 2.18 25.34 -6.27
C THR A 265 2.07 23.82 -6.28
N SER A 266 3.23 23.15 -6.23
CA SER A 266 3.30 21.70 -6.20
C SER A 266 2.98 21.18 -4.80
N GLN A 267 1.91 20.39 -4.65
CA GLN A 267 1.55 19.72 -3.42
C GLN A 267 1.55 18.19 -3.57
N GLU A 268 2.14 17.50 -2.58
CA GLU A 268 2.08 16.04 -2.52
C GLU A 268 0.68 15.56 -2.21
N THR A 269 0.05 14.92 -3.19
CA THR A 269 -1.32 14.45 -3.11
C THR A 269 -1.35 12.93 -3.27
N ILE A 270 -2.23 12.27 -2.53
CA ILE A 270 -2.50 10.85 -2.73
C ILE A 270 -3.25 10.69 -4.05
N VAL A 271 -2.63 10.03 -5.02
CA VAL A 271 -3.18 9.88 -6.37
C VAL A 271 -3.50 8.44 -6.73
N VAL A 272 -3.02 7.47 -5.96
CA VAL A 272 -3.35 6.05 -6.10
C VAL A 272 -3.70 5.48 -4.74
N VAL A 273 -4.81 4.75 -4.68
CA VAL A 273 -5.16 3.89 -3.53
C VAL A 273 -5.64 2.57 -4.08
N ALA A 274 -5.05 1.46 -3.64
CA ALA A 274 -5.56 0.14 -3.94
C ALA A 274 -5.54 -0.78 -2.72
N ARG A 275 -6.53 -1.68 -2.63
CA ARG A 275 -6.67 -2.68 -1.57
C ARG A 275 -6.86 -4.05 -2.19
N TYR A 276 -6.14 -5.02 -1.67
CA TYR A 276 -6.18 -6.41 -2.13
C TYR A 276 -6.33 -7.34 -0.94
N ALA A 277 -7.28 -8.27 -1.05
CA ALA A 277 -7.35 -9.42 -0.15
C ALA A 277 -6.07 -10.27 -0.27
N ARG A 278 -5.69 -10.92 0.83
CA ARG A 278 -4.54 -11.83 0.85
C ARG A 278 -4.63 -12.91 -0.22
N GLU A 279 -5.81 -13.50 -0.42
CA GLU A 279 -6.05 -14.54 -1.41
C GLU A 279 -5.75 -14.01 -2.81
N ALA A 280 -6.24 -12.81 -3.14
CA ALA A 280 -5.96 -12.17 -4.42
C ALA A 280 -4.45 -11.94 -4.64
N VAL A 281 -3.71 -11.54 -3.59
CA VAL A 281 -2.25 -11.35 -3.69
C VAL A 281 -1.52 -12.68 -3.83
N MET A 282 -1.89 -13.71 -3.06
CA MET A 282 -1.13 -14.96 -2.98
C MET A 282 -1.47 -15.96 -4.09
N GLU A 283 -2.75 -16.04 -4.51
CA GLU A 283 -3.21 -16.99 -5.52
C GLU A 283 -3.03 -16.47 -6.96
N THR A 284 -2.97 -15.16 -7.15
CA THR A 284 -2.73 -14.58 -8.49
C THR A 284 -1.29 -14.78 -8.91
N ASN A 285 -1.07 -15.33 -10.11
CA ASN A 285 0.25 -15.32 -10.75
C ASN A 285 0.53 -13.92 -11.33
N TRP A 286 1.12 -13.03 -10.53
CA TRP A 286 1.39 -11.64 -10.91
C TRP A 286 2.42 -11.49 -12.03
N ASP A 287 3.22 -12.52 -12.33
CA ASP A 287 4.13 -12.51 -13.48
C ASP A 287 3.38 -12.55 -14.81
N ARG A 288 2.17 -13.12 -14.80
CA ARG A 288 1.27 -13.16 -15.97
C ARG A 288 0.29 -12.00 -16.04
N VAL A 289 0.22 -11.19 -14.99
CA VAL A 289 -0.66 -10.01 -14.95
C VAL A 289 0.05 -8.82 -15.55
N SER A 290 -0.59 -8.18 -16.53
CA SER A 290 -0.18 -6.89 -17.08
C SER A 290 -0.62 -5.75 -16.15
N TYR A 291 0.00 -4.57 -16.29
CA TYR A 291 -0.24 -3.44 -15.39
C TYR A 291 -1.68 -2.89 -15.46
N ASP A 292 -2.38 -3.08 -16.56
CA ASP A 292 -3.81 -2.75 -16.72
C ASP A 292 -4.72 -3.71 -15.93
N GLY A 293 -4.26 -4.94 -15.70
CA GLY A 293 -4.99 -5.97 -14.96
C GLY A 293 -4.98 -5.82 -13.44
N VAL A 294 -4.14 -4.94 -12.87
CA VAL A 294 -4.02 -4.76 -11.41
C VAL A 294 -5.32 -4.23 -10.81
N ALA A 295 -5.95 -3.24 -11.44
CA ALA A 295 -7.16 -2.60 -10.93
C ALA A 295 -8.34 -3.57 -10.85
N SER A 296 -8.46 -4.50 -11.82
CA SER A 296 -9.55 -5.49 -11.85
C SER A 296 -9.49 -6.55 -10.76
N ARG A 297 -8.35 -6.67 -10.07
CA ARG A 297 -8.12 -7.65 -8.99
C ARG A 297 -8.14 -7.03 -7.60
N ALA A 298 -8.16 -5.71 -7.54
CA ALA A 298 -8.28 -5.00 -6.29
C ALA A 298 -9.75 -5.02 -5.84
N GLU A 299 -9.97 -5.17 -4.55
CA GLU A 299 -11.30 -4.95 -3.96
C GLU A 299 -11.70 -3.48 -4.08
N GLN A 300 -10.71 -2.61 -3.91
CA GLN A 300 -10.84 -1.18 -4.08
C GLN A 300 -9.66 -0.69 -4.90
N PHE A 301 -9.93 0.02 -6.00
CA PHE A 301 -8.92 0.71 -6.78
C PHE A 301 -9.41 2.12 -7.09
N TRP A 302 -8.60 3.11 -6.73
CA TRP A 302 -8.87 4.50 -7.04
C TRP A 302 -7.62 5.17 -7.60
N LEU A 303 -7.83 5.94 -8.66
CA LEU A 303 -6.81 6.72 -9.35
C LEU A 303 -7.32 8.15 -9.48
N HIS A 304 -6.51 9.12 -9.06
CA HIS A 304 -6.88 10.53 -9.09
C HIS A 304 -6.90 11.07 -10.53
N GLU A 305 -7.84 11.97 -10.82
CA GLU A 305 -8.03 12.55 -12.16
C GLU A 305 -6.84 13.35 -12.68
N ALA A 306 -6.03 13.91 -11.78
CA ALA A 306 -4.81 14.64 -12.14
C ALA A 306 -3.77 13.76 -12.87
N LEU A 307 -3.87 12.43 -12.78
CA LEU A 307 -3.07 11.50 -13.57
C LEU A 307 -3.69 11.17 -14.94
N GLY A 308 -4.93 11.58 -15.19
CA GLY A 308 -5.68 11.26 -16.40
C GLY A 308 -5.90 12.42 -17.38
N ARG A 309 -5.59 13.66 -16.98
CA ARG A 309 -5.72 14.86 -17.82
C ARG A 309 -4.39 15.23 -18.47
#